data_AF-A0A956GVX5-F1
#
_entry.id   AF-A0A956GVX5-F1
#
_cell.length_a   1.000
_cell.length_b   1.000
_cell.length_c   1.000
_cell.angle_alpha   90.00
_cell.angle_beta   90.00
_cell.angle_gamma   90.00
#
_symmetry.space_group_name_H-M   'P 1'
#
loop_
_entity.id
_entity.type
_entity.pdbx_description
1 polymer ?
#
loop_
_entity_poly.entity_id
_entity_poly.type
_entity_poly.pdbx_seq_one_letter_code
_entity_poly.pdbx_strand_id
1 'polypeptide(L)'
;PATPGAPGKPAAHAAARTIRLKIVTDPDDATVVLDGHRLGHAPLRLERPREPRTVPLKIRRRGYHTRILQVSLDADLDLTVELTRRARRR
;
A
#
# COMPACT_ATOMS: atom_id res chain seq x y z
N PRO A 1 31.49 -18.85 9.35
CA PRO A 1 30.14 -18.60 9.90
C PRO A 1 29.91 -17.10 10.18
N ALA A 2 29.20 -16.43 9.28
CA ALA A 2 28.47 -15.16 9.43
C ALA A 2 28.31 -14.59 8.02
N THR A 3 27.22 -14.94 7.34
CA THR A 3 26.77 -14.25 6.14
C THR A 3 25.90 -13.08 6.61
N PRO A 4 26.34 -11.81 6.52
CA PRO A 4 25.50 -10.69 6.87
C PRO A 4 24.63 -10.32 5.67
N GLY A 5 23.34 -10.13 5.93
CA GLY A 5 22.50 -9.30 5.08
C GLY A 5 21.72 -10.06 4.01
N ALA A 6 20.42 -10.18 4.25
CA ALA A 6 19.43 -10.64 3.30
C ALA A 6 19.52 -9.92 1.93
N PRO A 7 19.19 -10.62 0.81
CA PRO A 7 19.03 -10.01 -0.50
C PRO A 7 17.75 -9.16 -0.53
N GLY A 8 17.86 -7.91 -0.06
CA GLY A 8 16.74 -6.97 0.06
C GLY A 8 16.57 -6.08 -1.16
N LYS A 9 16.10 -6.67 -2.27
CA LYS A 9 15.48 -6.04 -3.46
C LYS A 9 16.39 -5.14 -4.33
N PRO A 10 16.32 -5.31 -5.66
CA PRO A 10 17.27 -4.72 -6.60
C PRO A 10 17.25 -3.19 -6.53
N ALA A 11 18.41 -2.63 -6.22
CA ALA A 11 18.78 -1.31 -6.65
C ALA A 11 18.72 -1.26 -8.20
N ALA A 12 17.64 -0.73 -8.75
CA ALA A 12 17.57 -0.28 -10.14
C ALA A 12 16.99 1.14 -10.16
N HIS A 13 17.89 2.07 -9.84
CA HIS A 13 17.77 3.53 -9.75
C HIS A 13 17.48 4.28 -11.06
N ALA A 14 16.74 3.77 -12.04
CA ALA A 14 16.62 4.45 -13.35
C ALA A 14 15.13 4.65 -13.73
N ALA A 15 14.53 5.84 -13.71
CA ALA A 15 15.06 7.19 -13.67
C ALA A 15 13.98 8.17 -13.17
N ALA A 16 14.25 8.88 -12.06
CA ALA A 16 13.74 10.21 -11.66
C ALA A 16 12.24 10.59 -11.82
N ARG A 17 11.34 9.63 -12.06
CA ARG A 17 9.90 9.85 -12.23
C ARG A 17 9.08 8.74 -11.54
N THR A 18 9.60 8.14 -10.47
CA THR A 18 8.90 7.10 -9.71
C THR A 18 8.80 7.48 -8.25
N ILE A 19 7.76 7.00 -7.57
CA ILE A 19 7.53 7.17 -6.14
C ILE A 19 7.49 5.81 -5.45
N ARG A 20 7.94 5.75 -4.19
CA ARG A 20 7.76 4.59 -3.32
C ARG A 20 6.41 4.67 -2.63
N LEU A 21 5.59 3.65 -2.84
CA LEU A 21 4.32 3.50 -2.15
C LEU A 21 4.44 2.40 -1.11
N LYS A 22 4.35 2.79 0.17
CA LYS A 22 4.39 1.89 1.32
C LYS A 22 3.00 1.89 1.95
N ILE A 23 2.26 0.80 1.77
CA ILE A 23 0.94 0.65 2.37
C ILE A 23 1.02 -0.43 3.44
N VAL A 24 0.78 -0.02 4.68
CA VAL A 24 0.70 -0.89 5.85
C VAL A 24 -0.75 -0.91 6.30
N THR A 25 -1.30 -2.10 6.54
CA THR A 25 -2.64 -2.23 7.07
C THR A 25 -2.62 -3.05 8.33
N ASP A 26 -3.32 -2.57 9.35
CA ASP A 26 -3.62 -3.36 10.53
C ASP A 26 -5.13 -3.65 10.55
N PRO A 27 -5.55 -4.92 10.49
CA PRO A 27 -4.72 -6.12 10.54
C PRO A 27 -4.18 -6.49 9.14
N ASP A 28 -3.10 -7.29 9.09
CA ASP A 28 -2.59 -7.86 7.84
C ASP A 28 -3.68 -8.71 7.17
N ASP A 29 -3.66 -8.83 5.84
CA ASP A 29 -4.74 -9.39 4.99
C ASP A 29 -5.85 -8.40 4.56
N ALA A 30 -5.54 -7.11 4.49
CA ALA A 30 -6.41 -6.15 3.82
C ALA A 30 -6.17 -6.12 2.31
N THR A 31 -7.24 -6.22 1.51
CA THR A 31 -7.13 -6.04 0.06
C THR A 31 -7.03 -4.55 -0.26
N VAL A 32 -5.89 -4.17 -0.83
CA VAL A 32 -5.60 -2.79 -1.22
C VAL A 32 -5.81 -2.62 -2.72
N VAL A 33 -6.67 -1.68 -3.07
CA VAL A 33 -6.99 -1.32 -4.45
C VAL A 33 -6.66 0.15 -4.65
N LEU A 34 -5.68 0.47 -5.48
CA LEU A 34 -5.27 1.83 -5.80
C LEU A 34 -5.74 2.16 -7.21
N ASP A 35 -6.52 3.23 -7.40
CA ASP A 35 -7.01 3.64 -8.72
C ASP A 35 -7.82 2.54 -9.45
N GLY A 36 -8.51 1.69 -8.69
CA GLY A 36 -9.19 0.51 -9.25
C GLY A 36 -8.26 -0.68 -9.55
N HIS A 37 -6.94 -0.49 -9.53
CA HIS A 37 -5.96 -1.57 -9.63
C HIS A 37 -5.74 -2.25 -8.27
N ARG A 38 -6.06 -3.55 -8.19
CA ARG A 38 -5.77 -4.35 -7.00
C ARG A 38 -4.26 -4.57 -6.90
N LEU A 39 -3.63 -3.88 -5.95
CA LEU A 39 -2.20 -4.02 -5.69
C LEU A 39 -1.87 -5.32 -4.96
N GLY A 40 -2.79 -5.80 -4.13
CA GLY A 40 -2.64 -7.06 -3.39
C GLY A 40 -3.13 -6.96 -1.95
N HIS A 41 -2.44 -7.68 -1.07
CA HIS A 41 -2.69 -7.70 0.37
C HIS A 41 -1.60 -6.90 1.07
N ALA A 42 -1.97 -6.03 2.02
CA ALA A 42 -1.00 -5.30 2.82
C ALA A 42 -0.54 -6.13 4.04
N PRO A 43 0.71 -5.92 4.53
CA PRO A 43 1.64 -4.84 4.17
C PRO A 43 2.34 -5.04 2.81
N LEU A 44 2.27 -4.03 1.94
CA LEU A 44 2.84 -4.05 0.59
C LEU A 44 3.74 -2.84 0.36
N ARG A 45 4.89 -3.07 -0.28
CA ARG A 45 5.87 -2.04 -0.64
C ARG A 45 6.24 -2.20 -2.09
N LEU A 46 5.94 -1.18 -2.90
CA LEU A 46 6.16 -1.20 -4.34
C LEU A 46 6.56 0.20 -4.84
N GLU A 47 7.24 0.23 -5.97
CA GLU A 47 7.68 1.44 -6.66
C GLU A 47 6.88 1.61 -7.95
N ARG A 48 6.35 2.81 -8.18
CA ARG A 48 5.48 3.12 -9.33
C ARG A 48 5.88 4.45 -9.97
N PRO A 49 5.47 4.74 -11.21
CA PRO A 49 5.60 6.07 -11.79
C PRO A 49 4.96 7.14 -10.91
N ARG A 50 5.64 8.27 -10.77
CA ARG A 50 5.13 9.51 -10.20
C ARG A 50 4.06 10.02 -11.13
N GLU A 51 2.86 10.11 -10.60
CA GLU A 51 1.73 10.69 -11.29
C GLU A 51 1.23 11.82 -10.39
N PRO A 52 1.31 13.10 -10.82
CA PRO A 52 0.76 14.23 -10.08
C PRO A 52 -0.78 14.22 -10.16
N ARG A 53 -1.38 13.12 -9.72
CA ARG A 53 -2.81 12.83 -9.73
C ARG A 53 -3.19 12.23 -8.39
N THR A 54 -4.30 12.70 -7.87
CA THR A 54 -4.94 12.10 -6.70
C THR A 54 -5.77 10.91 -7.17
N VAL A 55 -5.45 9.73 -6.65
CA VAL A 55 -6.21 8.50 -6.94
C VAL A 55 -6.92 8.01 -5.69
N PRO A 56 -8.10 7.40 -5.82
CA PRO A 56 -8.79 6.78 -4.70
C PRO A 56 -8.10 5.46 -4.35
N LEU A 57 -7.56 5.40 -3.14
CA LEU A 57 -7.13 4.17 -2.48
C LEU A 57 -8.29 3.56 -1.72
N LYS A 58 -8.73 2.39 -2.16
CA LYS A 58 -9.79 1.60 -1.56
C LYS A 58 -9.20 0.38 -0.87
N ILE A 59 -9.22 0.40 0.45
CA ILE A 59 -8.86 -0.73 1.29
C ILE A 59 -10.15 -1.44 1.68
N ARG A 60 -10.26 -2.72 1.36
CA ARG A 60 -11.42 -3.54 1.74
C ARG A 60 -10.95 -4.86 2.30
N ARG A 61 -11.71 -5.40 3.26
CA ARG A 61 -11.40 -6.68 3.89
C ARG A 61 -12.67 -7.39 4.32
N ARG A 62 -12.65 -8.71 4.23
CA ARG A 62 -13.82 -9.54 4.58
C ARG A 62 -14.09 -9.43 6.09
N GLY A 63 -15.27 -8.95 6.47
CA GLY A 63 -15.66 -8.73 7.87
C GLY A 63 -15.24 -7.36 8.46
N TYR A 64 -14.74 -6.43 7.63
CA TYR A 64 -14.27 -5.11 8.05
C TYR A 64 -14.93 -3.99 7.23
N HIS A 65 -14.83 -2.75 7.71
CA HIS A 65 -15.29 -1.60 6.94
C HIS A 65 -14.35 -1.30 5.77
N THR A 66 -14.90 -1.19 4.55
CA THR A 66 -14.17 -0.66 3.41
C THR A 66 -13.80 0.80 3.67
N ARG A 67 -12.51 1.12 3.60
CA ARG A 67 -11.98 2.47 3.73
C ARG A 67 -11.58 2.98 2.35
N ILE A 68 -12.00 4.20 2.02
CA ILE A 68 -11.63 4.87 0.78
C ILE A 68 -10.93 6.17 1.20
N LEU A 69 -9.72 6.36 0.72
CA LEU A 69 -8.87 7.51 1.00
C LEU A 69 -8.34 8.04 -0.33
N GLN A 70 -8.13 9.33 -0.43
CA GLN A 70 -7.49 9.92 -1.59
C GLN A 70 -6.00 10.05 -1.33
N VAL A 71 -5.19 9.50 -2.23
CA VAL A 71 -3.73 9.53 -2.12
C VAL A 71 -3.13 10.20 -3.36
N SER A 72 -2.15 11.07 -3.14
CA SER A 72 -1.44 11.75 -4.22
C SER A 72 -0.19 10.95 -4.57
N LEU A 73 -0.05 10.56 -5.84
CA LEU A 73 1.11 9.81 -6.33
C LEU A 73 2.25 10.74 -6.81
N ASP A 74 2.32 11.94 -6.23
CA ASP A 74 3.30 12.97 -6.59
C ASP A 74 4.65 12.78 -5.87
N ALA A 75 4.66 12.11 -4.71
CA ALA A 75 5.86 11.84 -3.94
C ALA A 75 5.80 10.45 -3.28
N ASP A 76 6.90 10.03 -2.67
CA ASP A 76 6.93 8.85 -1.81
C ASP A 76 5.82 8.98 -0.74
N LEU A 77 5.01 7.93 -0.59
CA LEU A 77 3.88 7.94 0.33
C LEU A 77 3.90 6.69 1.21
N ASP A 78 3.97 6.92 2.52
CA ASP A 78 3.68 5.93 3.54
C ASP A 78 2.25 6.11 4.05
N LEU A 79 1.46 5.05 3.93
CA LEU A 79 0.10 5.03 4.41
C LEU A 79 -0.08 3.87 5.37
N THR A 80 -0.46 4.20 6.60
CA THR A 80 -0.86 3.22 7.60
C THR A 80 -2.37 3.30 7.74
N VAL A 81 -3.06 2.20 7.45
CA VAL A 81 -4.53 2.14 7.50
C VAL A 81 -4.96 1.08 8.50
N GLU A 82 -5.63 1.53 9.53
CA GLU A 82 -6.28 0.65 10.50
C GLU A 82 -7.71 0.37 10.06
N LEU A 83 -8.02 -0.92 9.88
CA LEU A 83 -9.36 -1.36 9.52
C LEU A 83 -10.15 -1.70 10.77
N THR A 84 -11.25 -0.98 10.97
CA THR A 84 -12.21 -1.32 12.01
C THR A 84 -13.05 -2.52 11.59
N ARG A 85 -13.06 -3.56 12.44
CA ARG A 85 -13.92 -4.74 12.24
C ARG A 85 -15.37 -4.27 12.21
N ARG A 86 -16.15 -4.74 11.22
CA ARG A 86 -17.60 -4.58 11.23
C ARG A 86 -18.13 -5.45 12.35
N ALA A 87 -18.25 -4.89 13.55
CA ALA A 87 -18.96 -5.56 14.63
C ALA A 87 -20.39 -5.80 14.14
N ARG A 88 -20.80 -7.06 14.06
CA ARG A 88 -22.22 -7.38 13.96
C ARG A 88 -22.84 -6.86 15.25
N ARG A 89 -23.55 -5.73 15.19
CA ARG A 89 -24.56 -5.43 16.20
C ARG A 89 -25.57 -6.59 16.11
N ARG A 90 -25.67 -7.35 17.21
CA ARG A 90 -26.71 -8.36 17.42
C ARG A 90 -28.05 -7.66 17.65
#